data_AF-A0A4U0URS9-F1
#
_entry.id   AF-A0A4U0URS9-F1
#
_cell.length_a   1.000
_cell.length_b   1.000
_cell.length_c   1.000
_cell.angle_alpha   90.00
_cell.angle_beta   90.00
_cell.angle_gamma   90.00
#
_symmetry.space_group_name_H-M   'P 1'
#
loop_
_entity.id
_entity.type
_entity.pdbx_description
1 polymer ?
#
loop_
_entity_poly.entity_id
_entity_poly.type
_entity_poly.pdbx_seq_one_letter_code
_entity_poly.pdbx_strand_id
1 'polypeptide(L)'
;MTAIRTGLRVQGAKSVYLIAEQLHRAIWVATDEHRQRRIIKTAPPSRLKNERNILRHFEGEEAIRHFVDETTNPPSLVLEYFDSDMLHESLIWGKGWHIFKPEASEISTHDETYPLHVLRRHDRFVGPFPVSYAEIADDESLTILEWVTRACDKRTAFALASEKEISKEDRTFICKVMKLGPRDRPSAKELLQDEWFAAFRR
;
A
#
# COMPACT_ATOMS: atom_id res chain seq x y z
N MET A 1 27.00 -9.20 -6.90
CA MET A 1 25.69 -8.74 -7.42
C MET A 1 25.81 -7.30 -7.87
N THR A 2 25.31 -6.95 -9.04
CA THR A 2 25.35 -5.55 -9.52
C THR A 2 24.30 -4.73 -8.76
N ALA A 3 24.71 -3.67 -8.09
CA ALA A 3 23.77 -2.72 -7.49
C ALA A 3 23.01 -1.97 -8.59
N ILE A 4 21.68 -1.99 -8.51
CA ILE A 4 20.81 -1.25 -9.41
C ILE A 4 20.96 0.26 -9.17
N ARG A 5 21.03 1.04 -10.26
CA ARG A 5 21.17 2.50 -10.25
C ARG A 5 20.66 3.07 -11.57
N THR A 6 20.33 4.36 -11.59
CA THR A 6 19.99 5.08 -12.82
C THR A 6 21.06 4.94 -13.90
N GLY A 7 20.63 4.77 -15.15
CA GLY A 7 21.48 4.55 -16.32
C GLY A 7 21.95 3.10 -16.51
N LEU A 8 21.72 2.21 -15.53
CA LEU A 8 22.05 0.79 -15.69
C LEU A 8 21.13 0.13 -16.73
N ARG A 9 21.69 -0.75 -17.56
CA ARG A 9 20.91 -1.67 -18.39
C ARG A 9 20.81 -3.02 -17.69
N VAL A 10 19.59 -3.49 -17.48
CA VAL A 10 19.31 -4.78 -16.86
C VAL A 10 18.72 -5.70 -17.92
N GLN A 11 19.33 -6.87 -18.10
CA GLN A 11 18.87 -7.90 -19.03
C GLN A 11 17.77 -8.74 -18.36
N GLY A 12 16.59 -8.76 -18.96
CA GLY A 12 15.55 -9.74 -18.66
C GLY A 12 15.51 -10.86 -19.71
N ALA A 13 14.56 -11.78 -19.54
CA ALA A 13 14.36 -12.89 -20.48
C ALA A 13 13.67 -12.43 -21.78
N LYS A 14 12.88 -11.34 -21.74
CA LYS A 14 12.12 -10.81 -22.88
C LYS A 14 12.73 -9.55 -23.49
N SER A 15 13.31 -8.67 -22.69
CA SER A 15 13.85 -7.38 -23.17
C SER A 15 15.08 -6.93 -22.35
N VAL A 16 15.71 -5.85 -22.80
CA VAL A 16 16.66 -5.05 -22.02
C VAL A 16 15.97 -3.84 -21.44
N TYR A 17 16.23 -3.54 -20.17
CA TYR A 17 15.59 -2.44 -19.45
C TYR A 17 16.62 -1.40 -19.02
N LEU A 18 16.44 -0.15 -19.46
CA LEU A 18 17.27 0.98 -19.03
C LEU A 18 16.65 1.62 -17.79
N ILE A 19 17.33 1.55 -16.65
CA ILE A 19 16.87 2.15 -15.39
C ILE A 19 16.87 3.69 -15.54
N ALA A 20 15.70 4.30 -15.39
CA ALA A 20 15.49 5.73 -15.56
C ALA A 20 15.52 6.50 -14.23
N GLU A 21 14.83 6.00 -13.22
CA GLU A 21 14.70 6.66 -11.92
C GLU A 21 14.37 5.67 -10.79
N GLN A 22 14.62 6.08 -9.56
CA GLN A 22 14.27 5.33 -8.36
C GLN A 22 13.00 5.92 -7.73
N LEU A 23 11.97 5.10 -7.54
CA LEU A 23 10.74 5.52 -6.84
C LEU A 23 10.81 5.24 -5.34
N HIS A 24 11.43 4.13 -4.96
CA HIS A 24 11.62 3.71 -3.58
C HIS A 24 12.87 2.82 -3.47
N ARG A 25 13.32 2.50 -2.24
CA ARG A 25 14.53 1.70 -1.95
C ARG A 25 14.74 0.50 -2.88
N ALA A 26 13.66 -0.21 -3.24
CA ALA A 26 13.70 -1.42 -4.05
C ALA A 26 12.83 -1.37 -5.31
N ILE A 27 12.31 -0.19 -5.66
CA ILE A 27 11.36 0.02 -6.77
C ILE A 27 11.92 1.10 -7.69
N TRP A 28 12.04 0.74 -8.97
CA TRP A 28 12.69 1.57 -9.98
C TRP A 28 11.79 1.63 -11.21
N VAL A 29 11.85 2.75 -11.93
CA VAL A 29 11.28 2.85 -13.27
C VAL A 29 12.39 2.53 -14.27
N ALA A 30 12.03 1.78 -15.29
CA ALA A 30 12.88 1.51 -16.44
C ALA A 30 12.11 1.70 -17.75
N THR A 31 12.83 1.85 -18.85
CA THR A 31 12.27 1.78 -20.20
C THR A 31 12.76 0.53 -20.91
N ASP A 32 11.85 -0.15 -21.61
CA ASP A 32 12.21 -1.27 -22.48
C ASP A 32 12.66 -0.79 -23.87
N GLU A 33 13.00 -1.73 -24.76
CA GLU A 33 13.47 -1.42 -26.12
C GLU A 33 12.41 -0.73 -26.99
N HIS A 34 11.13 -0.90 -26.66
CA HIS A 34 10.00 -0.23 -27.29
C HIS A 34 9.64 1.11 -26.63
N ARG A 35 10.50 1.60 -25.73
CA ARG A 35 10.29 2.82 -24.94
C ARG A 35 9.06 2.78 -24.03
N GLN A 36 8.54 1.60 -23.69
CA GLN A 36 7.46 1.49 -22.71
C GLN A 36 8.05 1.55 -21.30
N ARG A 37 7.38 2.28 -20.40
CA ARG A 37 7.77 2.34 -18.99
C ARG A 37 7.44 1.02 -18.31
N ARG A 38 8.34 0.58 -17.43
CA ARG A 38 8.25 -0.64 -16.64
C ARG A 38 8.68 -0.38 -15.22
N ILE A 39 8.21 -1.21 -14.31
CA ILE A 39 8.61 -1.18 -12.91
C ILE A 39 9.56 -2.33 -12.66
N ILE A 40 10.76 -2.02 -12.18
CA ILE A 40 11.76 -2.99 -11.75
C ILE A 40 11.72 -3.06 -10.23
N LYS A 41 11.39 -4.25 -9.71
CA LYS A 41 11.33 -4.53 -8.27
C LYS A 41 12.41 -5.52 -7.87
N THR A 42 13.31 -5.10 -7.00
CA THR A 42 14.34 -5.97 -6.43
C THR A 42 13.89 -6.49 -5.06
N ALA A 43 14.23 -7.75 -4.76
CA ALA A 43 13.96 -8.37 -3.47
C ALA A 43 14.80 -9.65 -3.33
N PRO A 44 14.84 -10.28 -2.13
CA PRO A 44 15.42 -11.61 -2.00
C PRO A 44 14.75 -12.64 -2.94
N PRO A 45 15.48 -13.62 -3.49
CA PRO A 45 14.95 -14.56 -4.49
C PRO A 45 13.68 -15.31 -4.06
N SER A 46 13.56 -15.69 -2.78
CA SER A 46 12.36 -16.34 -2.24
C SER A 46 11.13 -15.45 -2.35
N ARG A 47 11.27 -14.14 -2.06
CA ARG A 47 10.19 -13.16 -2.16
C ARG A 47 9.81 -12.90 -3.62
N LEU A 48 10.79 -12.79 -4.52
CA LEU A 48 10.52 -12.64 -5.96
C LEU A 48 9.79 -13.86 -6.52
N LYS A 49 10.15 -15.07 -6.11
CA LYS A 49 9.47 -16.31 -6.51
C LYS A 49 8.01 -16.32 -6.04
N ASN A 50 7.78 -16.00 -4.76
CA ASN A 50 6.42 -15.95 -4.20
C ASN A 50 5.55 -14.94 -4.93
N GLU A 51 6.06 -13.72 -5.09
CA GLU A 51 5.34 -12.64 -5.76
C GLU A 51 5.02 -12.96 -7.22
N ARG A 52 5.99 -13.50 -7.97
CA ARG A 52 5.76 -13.97 -9.35
C ARG A 52 4.64 -15.01 -9.44
N ASN A 53 4.61 -15.97 -8.51
CA ASN A 53 3.57 -17.01 -8.51
C ASN A 53 2.18 -16.42 -8.27
N ILE A 54 2.07 -15.46 -7.35
CA ILE A 54 0.81 -14.75 -7.09
C ILE A 54 0.40 -13.92 -8.32
N LEU A 55 1.32 -13.16 -8.91
CA LEU A 55 1.02 -12.34 -10.09
C LEU A 55 0.59 -13.18 -11.29
N ARG A 56 1.17 -14.37 -11.48
CA ARG A 56 0.72 -15.33 -12.50
C ARG A 56 -0.64 -15.94 -12.21
N HIS A 57 -0.99 -16.11 -10.95
CA HIS A 57 -2.32 -16.60 -10.57
C HIS A 57 -3.43 -15.62 -10.96
N PHE A 58 -3.13 -14.32 -10.96
CA PHE A 58 -4.04 -13.24 -11.32
C PHE A 58 -3.75 -12.65 -12.71
N GLU A 59 -3.14 -13.43 -13.61
CA GLU A 59 -2.88 -12.97 -14.97
C GLU A 59 -4.20 -12.74 -15.73
N GLY A 60 -4.35 -11.55 -16.32
CA GLY A 60 -5.58 -11.13 -17.02
C GLY A 60 -6.55 -10.33 -16.17
N GLU A 61 -6.32 -10.21 -14.85
CA GLU A 61 -7.13 -9.33 -13.99
C GLU A 61 -6.69 -7.87 -14.14
N GLU A 62 -7.52 -7.04 -14.79
CA GLU A 62 -7.21 -5.63 -15.08
C GLU A 62 -6.91 -4.79 -13.81
N ALA A 63 -7.46 -5.20 -12.67
CA ALA A 63 -7.25 -4.52 -11.38
C ALA A 63 -5.89 -4.84 -10.73
N ILE A 64 -5.13 -5.81 -11.26
CA ILE A 64 -3.85 -6.25 -10.71
C ILE A 64 -2.74 -5.97 -11.71
N ARG A 65 -1.66 -5.35 -11.22
CA ARG A 65 -0.48 -5.06 -12.05
C ARG A 65 0.11 -6.33 -12.63
N HIS A 66 0.24 -6.40 -13.95
CA HIS A 66 0.73 -7.59 -14.61
C HIS A 66 2.24 -7.79 -14.47
N PHE A 67 2.64 -9.07 -14.37
CA PHE A 67 4.02 -9.51 -14.48
C PHE A 67 4.46 -9.52 -15.96
N VAL A 68 5.56 -8.84 -16.27
CA VAL A 68 6.07 -8.70 -17.64
C VAL A 68 7.25 -9.63 -17.89
N ASP A 69 8.28 -9.58 -17.04
CA ASP A 69 9.55 -10.27 -17.24
C ASP A 69 10.31 -10.43 -15.90
N GLU A 70 11.42 -11.16 -15.89
CA GLU A 70 12.32 -11.32 -14.75
C GLU A 70 13.79 -11.13 -15.15
N THR A 71 14.59 -10.61 -14.22
CA THR A 71 16.02 -10.37 -14.42
C THR A 71 16.82 -11.19 -13.41
N THR A 72 18.05 -11.58 -13.77
CA THR A 72 18.93 -12.41 -12.92
C THR A 72 20.07 -11.62 -12.26
N ASN A 73 20.51 -10.52 -12.87
CA ASN A 73 21.57 -9.68 -12.31
C ASN A 73 21.30 -8.17 -12.52
N PRO A 74 20.79 -7.46 -11.49
CA PRO A 74 20.33 -8.01 -10.21
C PRO A 74 19.04 -8.84 -10.36
N PRO A 75 18.73 -9.77 -9.43
CA PRO A 75 17.45 -10.45 -9.39
C PRO A 75 16.30 -9.46 -9.20
N SER A 76 15.38 -9.41 -10.15
CA SER A 76 14.25 -8.47 -10.13
C SER A 76 13.02 -9.05 -10.83
N LEU A 77 11.84 -8.54 -10.47
CA LEU A 77 10.63 -8.65 -11.28
C LEU A 77 10.49 -7.38 -12.13
N VAL A 78 10.07 -7.55 -13.38
CA VAL A 78 9.63 -6.49 -14.28
C VAL A 78 8.11 -6.54 -14.32
N LEU A 79 7.50 -5.43 -13.95
CA LEU A 79 6.05 -5.28 -13.86
C LEU A 79 5.56 -4.18 -14.80
N GLU A 80 4.30 -4.24 -15.16
CA GLU A 80 3.60 -3.17 -15.86
C GLU A 80 3.71 -1.83 -15.09
N TYR A 81 3.83 -0.74 -15.82
CA TYR A 81 3.82 0.60 -15.25
C TYR A 81 2.39 1.13 -15.28
N PHE A 82 1.90 1.63 -14.14
CA PHE A 82 0.64 2.38 -14.09
C PHE A 82 0.95 3.87 -13.98
N ASP A 83 0.35 4.67 -14.84
CA ASP A 83 0.50 6.13 -14.85
C ASP A 83 -0.05 6.79 -13.59
N SER A 84 -1.02 6.12 -12.97
CA SER A 84 -1.68 6.51 -11.73
C SER A 84 -1.04 5.80 -10.54
N ASP A 85 -0.47 6.58 -9.62
CA ASP A 85 -0.25 6.10 -8.25
C ASP A 85 -1.56 6.29 -7.47
N MET A 86 -2.24 5.20 -7.15
CA MET A 86 -3.46 5.27 -6.33
C MET A 86 -3.20 5.96 -4.98
N LEU A 87 -1.97 5.98 -4.43
CA LEU A 87 -1.67 6.74 -3.22
C LEU A 87 -1.63 8.26 -3.44
N HIS A 88 -1.34 8.69 -4.66
CA HIS A 88 -1.38 10.09 -5.07
C HIS A 88 -2.80 10.52 -5.47
N GLU A 89 -3.62 9.57 -5.95
CA GLU A 89 -5.01 9.78 -6.35
C GLU A 89 -6.03 9.51 -5.23
N SER A 90 -5.68 8.76 -4.17
CA SER A 90 -6.58 8.41 -3.06
C SER A 90 -6.75 9.61 -2.12
N LEU A 91 -7.63 10.51 -2.52
CA LEU A 91 -7.89 11.77 -1.88
C LEU A 91 -9.22 11.70 -1.12
N ILE A 92 -9.24 11.04 0.04
CA ILE A 92 -10.39 11.26 0.93
C ILE A 92 -10.47 12.76 1.29
N TRP A 93 -9.32 13.44 1.45
CA TRP A 93 -9.27 14.88 1.78
C TRP A 93 -8.51 15.77 0.77
N GLY A 94 -8.08 15.24 -0.38
CA GLY A 94 -7.45 16.06 -1.43
C GLY A 94 -5.96 16.36 -1.25
N LYS A 95 -5.34 16.91 -2.31
CA LYS A 95 -4.06 17.66 -2.27
C LYS A 95 -2.80 16.86 -1.85
N GLY A 96 -2.72 15.58 -2.20
CA GLY A 96 -1.55 14.73 -1.90
C GLY A 96 -1.39 14.39 -0.41
N TRP A 97 -2.44 14.58 0.38
CA TRP A 97 -2.45 14.29 1.81
C TRP A 97 -3.02 12.89 2.09
N HIS A 98 -2.31 12.09 2.88
CA HIS A 98 -2.70 10.71 3.19
C HIS A 98 -2.89 10.53 4.70
N ILE A 99 -4.08 10.04 5.10
CA ILE A 99 -4.54 10.02 6.51
C ILE A 99 -3.63 9.27 7.49
N PHE A 100 -2.98 8.21 7.02
CA PHE A 100 -2.05 7.41 7.84
C PHE A 100 -0.58 7.72 7.59
N LYS A 101 -0.26 8.64 6.67
CA LYS A 101 1.12 9.03 6.40
C LYS A 101 1.51 10.13 7.40
N PRO A 102 2.52 9.92 8.25
CA PRO A 102 3.09 10.99 9.05
C PRO A 102 3.63 12.11 8.17
N GLU A 103 3.59 13.34 8.68
CA GLU A 103 4.15 14.48 7.96
C GLU A 103 5.67 14.31 7.85
N ALA A 104 6.26 14.70 6.71
CA ALA A 104 7.70 14.56 6.50
C ALA A 104 8.53 15.43 7.48
N SER A 105 7.92 16.48 8.04
CA SER A 105 8.50 17.29 9.11
C SER A 105 8.46 16.61 10.49
N GLU A 106 7.59 15.61 10.68
CA GLU A 106 7.49 14.85 11.92
C GLU A 106 8.49 13.70 11.94
N ILE A 107 8.56 12.92 10.86
CA ILE A 107 9.43 11.74 10.78
C ILE A 107 9.76 11.36 9.33
N SER A 108 11.01 10.94 9.11
CA SER A 108 11.46 10.42 7.81
C SER A 108 10.87 9.04 7.54
N THR A 109 10.50 8.76 6.28
CA THR A 109 10.08 7.42 5.83
C THR A 109 11.17 6.35 5.97
N HIS A 110 12.41 6.77 6.21
CA HIS A 110 13.55 5.88 6.41
C HIS A 110 13.87 5.64 7.90
N ASP A 111 13.13 6.27 8.81
CA ASP A 111 13.27 6.07 10.25
C ASP A 111 12.70 4.70 10.67
N GLU A 112 13.40 3.99 11.56
CA GLU A 112 13.00 2.65 12.02
C GLU A 112 11.69 2.69 12.83
N THR A 113 11.37 3.83 13.44
CA THR A 113 10.14 4.04 14.20
C THR A 113 8.98 4.57 13.35
N TYR A 114 9.20 4.85 12.06
CA TYR A 114 8.15 5.28 11.13
C TYR A 114 6.88 4.41 11.18
N PRO A 115 6.96 3.06 11.25
CA PRO A 115 5.76 2.22 11.39
C PRO A 115 4.94 2.52 12.65
N LEU A 116 5.57 2.89 13.77
CA LEU A 116 4.87 3.28 15.00
C LEU A 116 4.09 4.58 14.82
N HIS A 117 4.66 5.55 14.10
CA HIS A 117 3.94 6.80 13.78
C HIS A 117 2.75 6.54 12.86
N VAL A 118 2.87 5.62 11.90
CA VAL A 118 1.73 5.17 11.09
C VAL A 118 0.65 4.55 11.98
N LEU A 119 0.99 3.66 12.92
CA LEU A 119 0.04 3.06 13.86
C LEU A 119 -0.65 4.10 14.75
N ARG A 120 0.06 5.13 15.21
CA ARG A 120 -0.54 6.26 15.95
C ARG A 120 -1.58 7.01 15.12
N ARG A 121 -1.34 7.20 13.82
CA ARG A 121 -2.35 7.77 12.93
C ARG A 121 -3.55 6.85 12.77
N HIS A 122 -3.34 5.54 12.69
CA HIS A 122 -4.45 4.57 12.72
C HIS A 122 -5.28 4.70 14.00
N ASP A 123 -4.69 4.69 15.20
CA ASP A 123 -5.46 4.86 16.46
C ASP A 123 -6.21 6.19 16.49
N ARG A 124 -5.58 7.27 16.01
CA ARG A 124 -6.17 8.60 15.97
C ARG A 124 -7.43 8.69 15.11
N PHE A 125 -7.43 8.09 13.92
CA PHE A 125 -8.50 8.26 12.93
C PHE A 125 -9.49 7.09 12.89
N VAL A 126 -9.04 5.86 13.11
CA VAL A 126 -9.88 4.66 13.01
C VAL A 126 -9.89 3.83 14.29
N GLY A 127 -9.19 4.29 15.33
CA GLY A 127 -9.09 3.62 16.62
C GLY A 127 -10.24 3.86 17.59
N PRO A 128 -10.13 3.28 18.80
CA PRO A 128 -8.94 2.58 19.32
C PRO A 128 -8.70 1.19 18.69
N PHE A 129 -7.48 0.66 18.82
CA PHE A 129 -7.23 -0.76 18.54
C PHE A 129 -8.09 -1.65 19.48
N PRO A 130 -8.74 -2.72 18.97
CA PRO A 130 -9.64 -3.52 19.77
C PRO A 130 -8.87 -4.43 20.74
N VAL A 131 -9.44 -4.64 21.92
CA VAL A 131 -8.87 -5.51 22.98
C VAL A 131 -8.71 -6.96 22.53
N SER A 132 -9.47 -7.41 21.52
CA SER A 132 -9.39 -8.75 20.94
C SER A 132 -8.05 -9.06 20.27
N TYR A 133 -7.17 -8.06 20.08
CA TYR A 133 -5.79 -8.32 19.66
C TYR A 133 -5.04 -9.21 20.66
N ALA A 134 -5.42 -9.21 21.95
CA ALA A 134 -4.86 -10.11 22.96
C ALA A 134 -5.03 -11.60 22.63
N GLU A 135 -5.95 -11.95 21.73
CA GLU A 135 -6.18 -13.34 21.31
C GLU A 135 -5.31 -13.77 20.11
N ILE A 136 -4.68 -12.82 19.41
CA ILE A 136 -4.02 -13.08 18.11
C ILE A 136 -2.61 -12.49 17.99
N ALA A 137 -2.22 -11.58 18.89
CA ALA A 137 -0.93 -10.91 18.89
C ALA A 137 -0.03 -11.43 20.02
N ASP A 138 1.28 -11.34 19.82
CA ASP A 138 2.27 -11.64 20.85
C ASP A 138 2.46 -10.47 21.85
N ASP A 139 3.15 -10.75 22.95
CA ASP A 139 3.37 -9.78 24.04
C ASP A 139 4.09 -8.50 23.57
N GLU A 140 5.02 -8.64 22.61
CA GLU A 140 5.73 -7.50 22.02
C GLU A 140 4.77 -6.59 21.25
N SER A 141 3.94 -7.17 20.38
CA SER A 141 2.92 -6.44 19.62
C SER A 141 1.88 -5.80 20.55
N LEU A 142 1.46 -6.48 21.61
CA LEU A 142 0.52 -5.94 22.59
C LEU A 142 1.12 -4.75 23.35
N THR A 143 2.40 -4.81 23.71
CA THR A 143 3.13 -3.70 24.34
C THR A 143 3.19 -2.49 23.41
N ILE A 144 3.45 -2.72 22.11
CA ILE A 144 3.44 -1.65 21.10
C ILE A 144 2.05 -1.02 21.00
N LEU A 145 0.98 -1.83 20.93
CA LEU A 145 -0.39 -1.33 20.82
C LEU A 145 -0.78 -0.52 22.07
N GLU A 146 -0.44 -0.99 23.27
CA GLU A 146 -0.69 -0.24 24.50
C GLU A 146 0.01 1.13 24.46
N TRP A 147 1.28 1.17 24.06
CA TRP A 147 2.03 2.42 23.93
C TRP A 147 1.39 3.37 22.92
N VAL A 148 1.01 2.86 21.74
CA VAL A 148 0.35 3.65 20.69
C VAL A 148 -0.96 4.25 21.18
N THR A 149 -1.80 3.45 21.83
CA THR A 149 -3.10 3.89 22.37
C THR A 149 -2.92 4.91 23.48
N ARG A 150 -1.94 4.76 24.37
CA ARG A 150 -1.62 5.74 25.43
C ARG A 150 -1.07 7.05 24.88
N ALA A 151 -0.30 6.99 23.80
CA ALA A 151 0.29 8.16 23.13
C ALA A 151 -0.71 8.90 22.21
N CYS A 152 -1.96 8.44 22.11
CA CYS A 152 -2.99 9.09 21.32
C CYS A 152 -3.78 10.11 22.15
N ASP A 153 -3.26 11.33 22.25
CA ASP A 153 -3.84 12.40 23.08
C ASP A 153 -5.24 12.84 22.65
N LYS A 154 -5.54 12.77 21.35
CA LYS A 154 -6.82 13.17 20.77
C LYS A 154 -7.19 12.25 19.62
N ARG A 155 -8.35 11.60 19.72
CA ARG A 155 -8.94 10.87 18.59
C ARG A 155 -9.73 11.84 17.73
N THR A 156 -9.33 11.97 16.47
CA THR A 156 -10.09 12.67 15.43
C THR A 156 -10.74 11.59 14.59
N ALA A 157 -11.75 10.93 15.15
CA ALA A 157 -12.35 9.77 14.49
C ALA A 157 -12.83 10.15 13.09
N PHE A 158 -12.40 9.40 12.08
CA PHE A 158 -12.79 9.56 10.68
C PHE A 158 -14.32 9.51 10.51
N ALA A 159 -15.00 8.75 11.38
CA ALA A 159 -16.46 8.71 11.46
C ALA A 159 -17.10 10.08 11.74
N LEU A 160 -16.36 11.04 12.28
CA LEU A 160 -16.79 12.40 12.58
C LEU A 160 -16.38 13.43 11.51
N ALA A 161 -15.70 13.01 10.43
CA ALA A 161 -15.35 13.88 9.32
C ALA A 161 -16.60 14.58 8.76
N SER A 162 -16.52 15.86 8.42
CA SER A 162 -17.69 16.65 8.02
C SER A 162 -18.16 16.31 6.61
N GLU A 163 -19.44 16.58 6.30
CA GLU A 163 -19.97 16.37 4.93
C GLU A 163 -19.34 17.30 3.87
N LYS A 164 -18.62 18.34 4.30
CA LYS A 164 -17.80 19.17 3.40
C LYS A 164 -16.56 18.42 2.89
N GLU A 165 -16.07 17.45 3.66
CA GLU A 165 -14.85 16.70 3.37
C GLU A 165 -15.17 15.38 2.67
N ILE A 166 -16.26 14.71 3.06
CA ILE A 166 -16.66 13.42 2.51
C ILE A 166 -18.18 13.24 2.62
N SER A 167 -18.82 12.69 1.59
CA SER A 167 -20.25 12.39 1.63
C SER A 167 -20.58 11.43 2.78
N LYS A 168 -21.83 11.46 3.25
CA LYS A 168 -22.27 10.56 4.32
C LYS A 168 -22.16 9.09 3.89
N GLU A 169 -22.47 8.82 2.62
CA GLU A 169 -22.44 7.51 1.98
C GLU A 169 -21.01 6.96 1.93
N ASP A 170 -20.06 7.73 1.39
CA ASP A 170 -18.64 7.34 1.32
C ASP A 170 -18.05 7.15 2.71
N ARG A 171 -18.30 8.07 3.64
CA ARG A 171 -17.83 7.97 5.02
C ARG A 171 -18.34 6.70 5.69
N THR A 172 -19.62 6.39 5.49
CA THR A 172 -20.25 5.18 6.04
C THR A 172 -19.60 3.92 5.47
N PHE A 173 -19.40 3.86 4.16
CA PHE A 173 -18.76 2.72 3.51
C PHE A 173 -17.30 2.55 3.93
N ILE A 174 -16.49 3.62 3.91
CA ILE A 174 -15.09 3.58 4.34
C ILE A 174 -14.98 3.14 5.81
N CYS A 175 -15.87 3.60 6.69
CA CYS A 175 -15.91 3.15 8.09
C CYS A 175 -16.25 1.66 8.27
N LYS A 176 -16.91 1.02 7.29
CA LYS A 176 -17.14 -0.44 7.27
C LYS A 176 -15.86 -1.19 6.86
N VAL A 177 -15.12 -0.67 5.89
CA VAL A 177 -13.87 -1.28 5.40
C VAL A 177 -12.71 -1.10 6.40
N MET A 178 -12.62 0.09 7.00
CA MET A 178 -11.50 0.53 7.84
C MET A 178 -11.66 0.13 9.31
N LYS A 179 -11.86 -1.16 9.56
CA LYS A 179 -11.80 -1.74 10.91
C LYS A 179 -10.37 -2.15 11.26
N LEU A 180 -9.92 -1.78 12.45
CA LEU A 180 -8.61 -2.18 12.98
C LEU A 180 -8.59 -3.65 13.38
N GLY A 181 -9.70 -4.18 13.89
CA GLY A 181 -9.84 -5.61 14.16
C GLY A 181 -10.00 -6.39 12.85
N PRO A 182 -9.14 -7.38 12.56
CA PRO A 182 -9.29 -8.18 11.34
C PRO A 182 -10.60 -8.99 11.33
N ARG A 183 -11.13 -9.34 12.51
CA ARG A 183 -12.39 -10.09 12.67
C ARG A 183 -13.64 -9.24 12.51
N ASP A 184 -13.51 -7.92 12.69
CA ASP A 184 -14.63 -6.98 12.57
C ASP A 184 -14.87 -6.54 11.13
N ARG A 185 -13.92 -6.83 10.23
CA ARG A 185 -14.00 -6.43 8.83
C ARG A 185 -14.94 -7.39 8.08
N PRO A 186 -15.98 -6.87 7.40
CA PRO A 186 -16.78 -7.69 6.51
C PRO A 186 -15.93 -8.30 5.39
N SER A 187 -16.32 -9.46 4.90
CA SER A 187 -15.65 -10.08 3.74
C SER A 187 -15.80 -9.21 2.49
N ALA A 188 -14.89 -9.37 1.53
CA ALA A 188 -15.01 -8.70 0.23
C ALA A 188 -16.35 -9.02 -0.45
N LYS A 189 -16.85 -10.25 -0.31
CA LYS A 189 -18.16 -10.66 -0.85
C LYS A 189 -19.31 -9.88 -0.24
N GLU A 190 -19.30 -9.64 1.07
CA GLU A 190 -20.32 -8.84 1.76
C GLU A 190 -20.21 -7.36 1.39
N LEU A 191 -19.00 -6.81 1.32
CA LEU A 191 -18.77 -5.41 0.94
C LEU A 191 -19.28 -5.14 -0.48
N LEU A 192 -19.08 -6.06 -1.42
CA LEU A 192 -19.58 -5.92 -2.80
C LEU A 192 -21.12 -5.89 -2.88
N GLN A 193 -21.82 -6.36 -1.84
CA GLN A 193 -23.28 -6.27 -1.76
C GLN A 193 -23.78 -4.95 -1.18
N ASP A 194 -22.90 -4.12 -0.61
CA ASP A 194 -23.25 -2.84 0.03
C ASP A 194 -23.96 -1.87 -0.93
N GLU A 195 -24.92 -1.12 -0.40
CA GLU A 195 -25.67 -0.11 -1.16
C GLU A 195 -24.77 0.99 -1.73
N TRP A 196 -23.58 1.20 -1.14
CA TRP A 196 -22.58 2.10 -1.71
C TRP A 196 -22.25 1.77 -3.17
N PHE A 197 -22.22 0.48 -3.53
CA PHE A 197 -21.98 0.05 -4.91
C PHE A 197 -23.20 0.21 -5.83
N ALA A 198 -24.41 0.46 -5.31
CA ALA A 198 -25.61 0.61 -6.12
C ALA A 198 -25.48 1.75 -7.14
N ALA A 199 -24.74 2.81 -6.81
CA ALA A 199 -24.46 3.91 -7.73
C ALA A 199 -23.57 3.52 -8.93
N PHE A 200 -22.88 2.37 -8.86
CA PHE A 200 -21.92 1.91 -9.87
C PHE A 200 -22.34 0.62 -10.58
N ARG A 201 -23.40 -0.05 -10.12
CA ARG A 201 -23.99 -1.20 -10.81
C ARG A 201 -24.73 -0.68 -12.04
N ARG A 202 -24.12 -0.86 -13.21
CA ARG A 202 -24.77 -0.68 -14.52
C ARG A 202 -25.66 -1.88 -14.84
#